data_AF-M0MJ35-F1
#
_entry.id   AF-M0MJ35-F1
#
_cell.length_a   1.000
_cell.length_b   1.000
_cell.length_c   1.000
_cell.angle_alpha   90.00
_cell.angle_beta   90.00
_cell.angle_gamma   90.00
#
_symmetry.space_group_name_H-M   'P 1'
#
loop_
_entity.id
_entity.type
_entity.pdbx_description
1 polymer ?
#
loop_
_entity_poly.entity_id
_entity_poly.type
_entity_poly.pdbx_seq_one_letter_code
_entity_poly.pdbx_strand_id
1 'polypeptide(L)'
;MASDTRADDAGGRSRSVRRLVGGQRHSARTTALAVVLALLCGAYAAWLLADFGLRWPALLAVAVLAGVFFYSRRTPAAMLASGFYGLAVLVVLTPIVLDLAFVFAADGYGITPWPFVLSLADLVFLGVFVALALILSAIGFVISRRADAGNETDSEDAAVPEG
;
A
#
# COMPACT_ATOMS: atom_id res chain seq x y z
N MET A 1 -51.63 -13.44 39.49
CA MET A 1 -51.39 -12.17 38.77
C MET A 1 -49.89 -11.95 38.71
N ALA A 2 -49.23 -12.53 37.71
CA ALA A 2 -47.83 -12.28 37.39
C ALA A 2 -47.65 -12.70 35.91
N SER A 3 -47.78 -11.73 35.02
CA SER A 3 -47.63 -11.84 33.57
C SER A 3 -46.51 -10.88 33.17
N ASP A 4 -45.36 -11.38 32.70
CA ASP A 4 -45.10 -11.79 31.31
C ASP A 4 -44.53 -10.58 30.51
N THR A 5 -43.22 -10.37 30.62
CA THR A 5 -42.49 -9.22 30.03
C THR A 5 -41.06 -9.57 29.61
N ARG A 6 -40.83 -10.71 28.96
CA ARG A 6 -39.45 -11.12 28.58
C ARG A 6 -39.21 -11.63 27.16
N ALA A 7 -40.17 -11.52 26.23
CA ALA A 7 -40.03 -12.14 24.91
C ALA A 7 -39.51 -11.24 23.76
N ASP A 8 -39.47 -9.91 23.89
CA ASP A 8 -39.27 -9.03 22.71
C ASP A 8 -37.82 -8.66 22.36
N ASP A 9 -36.83 -9.03 23.16
CA ASP A 9 -35.45 -8.51 22.99
C ASP A 9 -34.51 -9.36 22.10
N ALA A 10 -35.02 -10.46 21.55
CA ALA A 10 -34.25 -11.37 20.69
C ALA A 10 -34.29 -10.99 19.19
N GLY A 11 -35.29 -10.20 18.76
CA GLY A 11 -35.51 -9.86 17.34
C GLY A 11 -34.66 -8.71 16.80
N GLY A 12 -34.18 -7.81 17.66
CA GLY A 12 -33.40 -6.62 17.24
C GLY A 12 -31.94 -6.95 16.88
N ARG A 13 -31.30 -7.86 17.64
CA ARG A 13 -29.88 -8.20 17.46
C ARG A 13 -29.59 -8.98 16.17
N SER A 14 -30.55 -9.71 15.64
CA SER A 14 -30.39 -10.47 14.38
C SER A 14 -30.45 -9.58 13.14
N ARG A 15 -31.07 -8.40 13.20
CA ARG A 15 -31.11 -7.43 12.10
C ARG A 15 -29.84 -6.58 11.99
N SER A 16 -29.19 -6.24 13.11
CA SER A 16 -27.92 -5.50 13.08
C SER A 16 -26.76 -6.38 12.59
N VAL A 17 -26.72 -7.66 12.97
CA VAL A 17 -25.71 -8.62 12.46
C VAL A 17 -25.87 -8.87 10.95
N ARG A 18 -27.10 -8.98 10.43
CA ARG A 18 -27.31 -9.14 8.97
C ARG A 18 -26.93 -7.90 8.15
N ARG A 19 -27.03 -6.68 8.72
CA ARG A 19 -26.54 -5.47 8.04
C ARG A 19 -25.03 -5.33 8.07
N LEU A 20 -24.34 -5.90 9.06
CA LEU A 20 -22.86 -5.92 9.11
C LEU A 20 -22.24 -6.89 8.09
N VAL A 21 -22.98 -7.93 7.67
CA VAL A 21 -22.56 -8.93 6.68
C VAL A 21 -23.10 -8.61 5.26
N GLY A 22 -23.77 -7.47 5.10
CA GLY A 22 -24.14 -6.91 3.79
C GLY A 22 -22.88 -6.57 3.02
N GLY A 23 -22.39 -7.55 2.26
CA GLY A 23 -21.04 -7.59 1.72
C GLY A 23 -20.62 -6.28 1.06
N GLN A 24 -19.44 -5.81 1.47
CA GLN A 24 -18.60 -4.95 0.66
C GLN A 24 -18.36 -5.64 -0.68
N ARG A 25 -19.28 -5.45 -1.63
CA ARG A 25 -19.07 -5.88 -3.00
C ARG A 25 -18.00 -4.95 -3.55
N HIS A 26 -16.74 -5.38 -3.47
CA HIS A 26 -15.69 -4.74 -4.23
C HIS A 26 -16.13 -4.71 -5.70
N SER A 27 -16.25 -3.50 -6.24
CA SER A 27 -16.49 -3.33 -7.66
C SER A 27 -15.34 -4.01 -8.41
N ALA A 28 -15.63 -4.68 -9.54
CA ALA A 28 -14.59 -5.29 -10.38
C ALA A 28 -13.45 -4.31 -10.70
N ARG A 29 -13.75 -3.01 -10.76
CA ARG A 29 -12.77 -1.93 -10.96
C ARG A 29 -11.77 -1.80 -9.80
N THR A 30 -12.21 -1.87 -8.54
CA THR A 30 -11.30 -1.73 -7.40
C THR A 30 -10.42 -2.95 -7.22
N THR A 31 -10.95 -4.15 -7.50
CA THR A 31 -10.15 -5.38 -7.53
C THR A 31 -9.11 -5.34 -8.64
N ALA A 32 -9.49 -4.94 -9.86
CA ALA A 32 -8.55 -4.81 -10.97
C ALA A 32 -7.43 -3.81 -10.65
N LEU A 33 -7.76 -2.67 -10.06
CA LEU A 33 -6.79 -1.66 -9.63
C LEU A 33 -5.80 -2.22 -8.58
N ALA A 34 -6.30 -2.95 -7.59
CA ALA A 34 -5.49 -3.59 -6.55
C ALA A 34 -4.46 -4.55 -7.17
N VAL A 35 -4.93 -5.40 -8.08
CA VAL A 35 -4.10 -6.39 -8.77
C VAL A 35 -3.03 -5.70 -9.62
N VAL A 36 -3.40 -4.66 -10.37
CA VAL A 36 -2.43 -3.90 -11.19
C VAL A 36 -1.36 -3.25 -10.31
N LEU A 37 -1.73 -2.57 -9.23
CA LEU A 37 -0.77 -1.95 -8.31
C LEU A 37 0.14 -2.99 -7.64
N ALA A 38 -0.43 -4.13 -7.23
CA ALA A 38 0.31 -5.23 -6.64
C ALA A 38 1.33 -5.82 -7.62
N LEU A 39 0.93 -6.04 -8.87
CA LEU A 39 1.81 -6.51 -9.93
C LEU A 39 2.90 -5.49 -10.27
N LEU A 40 2.60 -4.19 -10.27
CA LEU A 40 3.61 -3.14 -10.48
C LEU A 40 4.66 -3.15 -9.36
N CYS A 41 4.24 -3.23 -8.10
CA CYS A 41 5.15 -3.32 -6.96
C CYS A 41 5.99 -4.61 -7.03
N GLY A 42 5.35 -5.73 -7.34
CA GLY A 42 6.03 -7.02 -7.49
C GLY A 42 7.02 -7.04 -8.65
N ALA A 43 6.65 -6.50 -9.81
CA ALA A 43 7.52 -6.40 -10.98
C ALA A 43 8.74 -5.50 -10.70
N TYR A 44 8.54 -4.39 -10.00
CA TYR A 44 9.63 -3.49 -9.60
C TYR A 44 10.58 -4.17 -8.61
N ALA A 45 10.06 -4.84 -7.58
CA ALA A 45 10.88 -5.60 -6.65
C ALA A 45 11.62 -6.76 -7.33
N ALA A 46 10.98 -7.46 -8.26
CA ALA A 46 11.61 -8.52 -9.04
C ALA A 46 12.73 -8.00 -9.94
N TRP A 47 12.58 -6.79 -10.48
CA TRP A 47 13.63 -6.13 -11.24
C TRP A 47 14.83 -5.78 -10.34
N LEU A 48 14.59 -5.24 -9.14
CA LEU A 48 15.65 -4.96 -8.17
C LEU A 48 16.41 -6.22 -7.73
N LEU A 49 15.71 -7.34 -7.57
CA LEU A 49 16.31 -8.61 -7.13
C LEU A 49 16.75 -9.52 -8.28
N ALA A 50 16.73 -9.02 -9.53
CA ALA A 50 17.04 -9.83 -10.71
C ALA A 50 18.48 -10.36 -10.67
N ASP A 51 19.44 -9.55 -10.21
CA ASP A 51 20.86 -9.90 -10.17
C ASP A 51 21.19 -10.98 -9.13
N PHE A 52 20.33 -11.18 -8.12
CA PHE A 52 20.50 -12.18 -7.07
C PHE A 52 19.85 -13.53 -7.41
N GLY A 53 19.28 -13.70 -8.62
CA GLY A 53 18.54 -14.90 -8.99
C GLY A 53 17.19 -15.07 -8.27
N LEU A 54 16.77 -14.08 -7.48
CA LEU A 54 15.53 -14.10 -6.69
C LEU A 54 14.34 -13.43 -7.40
N ARG A 55 14.41 -13.29 -8.73
CA ARG A 55 13.41 -12.57 -9.54
C ARG A 55 11.97 -13.07 -9.34
N TRP A 56 11.74 -14.38 -9.49
CA TRP A 56 10.39 -14.96 -9.39
C TRP A 56 9.86 -15.00 -7.95
N PRO A 57 10.65 -15.42 -6.93
CA PRO A 57 10.22 -15.36 -5.53
C PRO A 57 9.88 -13.94 -5.08
N ALA A 58 10.71 -12.95 -5.43
CA ALA A 58 10.48 -11.55 -5.07
C ALA A 58 9.20 -11.00 -5.72
N LEU A 59 8.97 -11.32 -7.00
CA LEU A 59 7.75 -10.94 -7.71
C LEU A 59 6.51 -11.44 -6.96
N LEU A 60 6.46 -12.75 -6.68
CA LEU A 60 5.30 -13.38 -6.05
C LEU A 60 5.11 -12.89 -4.63
N ALA A 61 6.17 -12.85 -3.81
CA ALA A 61 6.09 -12.42 -2.42
C ALA A 61 5.59 -10.98 -2.31
N VAL A 62 6.19 -10.06 -3.07
CA VAL A 62 5.83 -8.64 -3.02
C VAL A 62 4.46 -8.40 -3.65
N ALA A 63 4.12 -9.05 -4.76
CA ALA A 63 2.78 -8.92 -5.36
C ALA A 63 1.69 -9.43 -4.42
N VAL A 64 1.89 -10.57 -3.73
CA VAL A 64 0.91 -11.10 -2.77
C VAL A 64 0.80 -10.17 -1.56
N LEU A 65 1.92 -9.74 -0.96
CA LEU A 65 1.92 -8.84 0.20
C LEU A 65 1.27 -7.48 -0.14
N ALA A 66 1.66 -6.88 -1.26
CA ALA A 66 1.09 -5.62 -1.73
C ALA A 66 -0.40 -5.79 -2.07
N GLY A 67 -0.78 -6.89 -2.71
CA GLY A 67 -2.18 -7.21 -3.02
C GLY A 67 -3.04 -7.32 -1.76
N VAL A 68 -2.59 -8.06 -0.75
CA VAL A 68 -3.28 -8.16 0.56
C VAL A 68 -3.38 -6.79 1.23
N PHE A 69 -2.29 -6.02 1.22
CA PHE A 69 -2.26 -4.67 1.80
C PHE A 69 -3.23 -3.72 1.09
N PHE A 70 -3.26 -3.72 -0.25
CA PHE A 70 -4.18 -2.89 -1.02
C PHE A 70 -5.62 -3.33 -0.85
N TYR A 71 -5.88 -4.64 -0.79
CA TYR A 71 -7.23 -5.18 -0.60
C TYR A 71 -7.86 -4.75 0.74
N SER A 72 -7.04 -4.44 1.75
CA SER A 72 -7.52 -3.90 3.03
C SER A 72 -8.10 -2.48 2.95
N ARG A 73 -7.89 -1.76 1.83
CA ARG A 73 -8.32 -0.37 1.66
C ARG A 73 -9.75 -0.30 1.11
N ARG A 74 -10.59 0.48 1.79
CA ARG A 74 -12.03 0.60 1.48
C ARG A 74 -12.33 1.49 0.28
N THR A 75 -11.49 2.48 0.00
CA THR A 75 -11.70 3.47 -1.07
C THR A 75 -10.62 3.35 -2.15
N PRO A 76 -10.97 3.57 -3.44
CA PRO A 76 -9.99 3.52 -4.53
C PRO A 76 -8.91 4.59 -4.39
N ALA A 77 -9.24 5.75 -3.83
CA ALA A 77 -8.28 6.82 -3.57
C ALA A 77 -7.26 6.42 -2.49
N ALA A 78 -7.71 5.81 -1.38
CA ALA A 78 -6.79 5.30 -0.35
C ALA A 78 -5.92 4.17 -0.88
N MET A 79 -6.46 3.34 -1.77
CA MET A 79 -5.70 2.29 -2.46
C MET A 79 -4.60 2.90 -3.35
N LEU A 80 -4.92 3.89 -4.18
CA LEU A 80 -3.93 4.61 -5.00
C LEU A 80 -2.86 5.29 -4.15
N ALA A 81 -3.25 6.02 -3.11
CA ALA A 81 -2.32 6.66 -2.19
C ALA A 81 -1.37 5.64 -1.56
N SER A 82 -1.90 4.51 -1.10
CA SER A 82 -1.11 3.41 -0.55
C SER A 82 -0.17 2.77 -1.58
N GLY A 83 -0.57 2.71 -2.85
CA GLY A 83 0.28 2.26 -3.95
C GLY A 83 1.46 3.19 -4.20
N PHE A 84 1.22 4.51 -4.19
CA PHE A 84 2.29 5.51 -4.29
C PHE A 84 3.26 5.45 -3.11
N TYR A 85 2.77 5.23 -1.90
CA TYR A 85 3.65 5.01 -0.73
C TYR A 85 4.48 3.73 -0.87
N GLY A 86 3.87 2.64 -1.34
CA GLY A 86 4.60 1.38 -1.60
C GLY A 86 5.70 1.56 -2.65
N LEU A 87 5.39 2.25 -3.75
CA LEU A 87 6.38 2.60 -4.77
C LEU A 87 7.48 3.52 -4.23
N ALA A 88 7.13 4.52 -3.42
CA ALA A 88 8.10 5.40 -2.78
C ALA A 88 9.10 4.61 -1.91
N VAL A 89 8.61 3.65 -1.11
CA VAL A 89 9.47 2.76 -0.32
C VAL A 89 10.40 1.95 -1.22
N LEU A 90 9.88 1.36 -2.30
CA LEU A 90 10.70 0.61 -3.25
C LEU A 90 11.79 1.48 -3.91
N VAL A 91 11.46 2.73 -4.27
CA VAL A 91 12.40 3.70 -4.84
C VAL A 91 13.52 4.04 -3.83
N VAL A 92 13.19 4.21 -2.54
CA VAL A 92 14.22 4.43 -1.49
C VAL A 92 15.12 3.20 -1.32
N LEU A 93 14.56 1.99 -1.46
CA LEU A 93 15.32 0.76 -1.32
C LEU A 93 16.23 0.49 -2.51
N THR A 94 15.95 1.04 -3.70
CA THR A 94 16.74 0.84 -4.92
C THR A 94 18.25 1.04 -4.73
N PRO A 95 18.75 2.20 -4.24
CA PRO A 95 20.19 2.39 -4.05
C PRO A 95 20.79 1.40 -3.05
N ILE A 96 20.04 1.01 -2.02
CA ILE A 96 20.51 0.03 -1.02
C ILE A 96 20.69 -1.35 -1.66
N VAL A 97 19.73 -1.78 -2.49
CA VAL A 97 19.80 -3.08 -3.18
C VAL A 97 20.92 -3.11 -4.22
N LEU A 98 21.10 -2.01 -4.95
CA LEU A 98 22.18 -1.89 -5.94
C LEU A 98 23.56 -1.95 -5.26
N ASP A 99 23.75 -1.23 -4.16
CA ASP A 99 25.00 -1.26 -3.39
C ASP A 99 25.26 -2.67 -2.82
N LEU A 100 24.20 -3.33 -2.31
CA LEU A 100 24.30 -4.70 -1.83
C LEU A 100 24.78 -5.67 -2.92
N ALA A 101 24.34 -5.48 -4.17
CA ALA A 101 24.76 -6.30 -5.30
C ALA A 101 26.27 -6.16 -5.57
N PHE A 102 26.80 -4.94 -5.46
CA PHE A 102 28.24 -4.69 -5.57
C PHE A 102 29.03 -5.34 -4.44
N VAL A 103 28.54 -5.27 -3.20
CA VAL A 103 29.21 -5.92 -2.04
C VAL A 103 29.29 -7.44 -2.23
N PHE A 104 28.17 -8.08 -2.60
CA PHE A 104 28.16 -9.53 -2.85
C PHE A 104 29.06 -9.94 -4.03
N ALA A 105 29.17 -9.09 -5.05
CA ALA A 105 30.10 -9.34 -6.15
C ALA A 105 31.56 -9.17 -5.72
N ALA A 106 31.88 -8.18 -4.87
CA ALA A 106 33.24 -7.86 -4.43
C ALA A 106 33.86 -8.94 -3.52
N ASP A 107 33.06 -9.54 -2.63
CA ASP A 107 33.50 -10.65 -1.76
C ASP A 107 34.01 -11.86 -2.55
N GLY A 108 33.50 -12.07 -3.77
CA GLY A 108 33.99 -13.12 -4.68
C GLY A 108 35.41 -12.92 -5.21
N TYR A 109 35.94 -11.69 -5.17
CA TYR A 109 37.26 -11.33 -5.73
C TYR A 109 38.32 -10.99 -4.67
N GLY A 110 38.00 -11.10 -3.37
CA GLY A 110 38.96 -10.84 -2.28
C GLY A 110 39.35 -9.36 -2.13
N ILE A 111 38.58 -8.44 -2.74
CA ILE A 111 38.76 -7.00 -2.59
C ILE A 111 37.98 -6.58 -1.34
N THR A 112 38.63 -5.94 -0.36
CA THR A 112 37.94 -5.42 0.82
C THR A 112 36.86 -4.41 0.40
N PRO A 113 35.55 -4.67 0.64
CA PRO A 113 34.46 -3.84 0.14
C PRO A 113 34.33 -2.50 0.89
N TRP A 114 34.97 -2.38 2.06
CA TRP A 114 34.81 -1.25 2.98
C TRP A 114 35.10 0.16 2.46
N PRO A 115 36.00 0.43 1.50
CA PRO A 115 36.23 1.80 1.03
C PRO A 115 35.07 2.37 0.20
N PHE A 116 34.15 1.53 -0.29
CA PHE A 116 33.09 1.93 -1.22
C PHE A 116 31.72 2.13 -0.57
N VAL A 117 31.45 1.60 0.62
CA VAL A 117 30.08 1.50 1.20
C VAL A 117 29.45 2.85 1.60
N LEU A 118 30.16 3.97 1.49
CA LEU A 118 29.63 5.30 1.84
C LEU A 118 30.40 6.41 1.12
N SER A 119 30.60 6.28 -0.19
CA SER A 119 31.20 7.39 -0.93
C SER A 119 30.26 8.61 -0.94
N LEU A 120 30.82 9.81 -1.09
CA LEU A 120 30.01 11.03 -1.28
C LEU A 120 29.04 10.88 -2.46
N ALA A 121 29.43 10.12 -3.49
CA ALA A 121 28.58 9.83 -4.64
C ALA A 121 27.36 8.99 -4.23
N ASP A 122 27.52 7.96 -3.40
CA ASP A 122 26.40 7.12 -2.94
C ASP A 122 25.42 7.92 -2.09
N LEU A 123 25.92 8.85 -1.27
CA LEU A 123 25.05 9.75 -0.50
C LEU A 123 24.25 10.70 -1.41
N VAL A 124 24.87 11.20 -2.48
CA VAL A 124 24.17 12.02 -3.49
C VAL A 124 23.11 11.19 -4.21
N PHE A 125 23.44 9.98 -4.64
CA PHE A 125 22.48 9.07 -5.27
C PHE A 125 21.32 8.74 -4.33
N LEU A 126 21.61 8.36 -3.09
CA LEU A 126 20.58 8.13 -2.07
C LEU A 126 19.68 9.37 -1.91
N GLY A 127 20.28 10.57 -1.85
CA GLY A 127 19.53 11.83 -1.80
C GLY A 127 18.57 12.02 -2.96
N VAL A 128 18.99 11.69 -4.19
CA VAL A 128 18.13 11.76 -5.39
C VAL A 128 16.96 10.78 -5.28
N PHE A 129 17.22 9.53 -4.88
CA PHE A 129 16.16 8.52 -4.72
C PHE A 129 15.18 8.88 -3.59
N VAL A 130 15.68 9.44 -2.48
CA VAL A 130 14.84 9.97 -1.40
C VAL A 130 13.99 11.13 -1.91
N ALA A 131 14.55 12.06 -2.70
CA ALA A 131 13.78 13.15 -3.28
C ALA A 131 12.66 12.64 -4.22
N LEU A 132 12.96 11.66 -5.07
CA LEU A 132 11.95 11.02 -5.93
C LEU A 132 10.85 10.32 -5.11
N ALA A 133 11.24 9.64 -4.04
CA ALA A 133 10.30 9.00 -3.12
C ALA A 133 9.41 10.02 -2.40
N LEU A 134 9.95 11.18 -2.01
CA LEU A 134 9.18 12.28 -1.44
C LEU A 134 8.16 12.82 -2.45
N ILE A 135 8.51 12.94 -3.73
CA ILE A 135 7.57 13.36 -4.78
C ILE A 135 6.42 12.35 -4.91
N LEU A 136 6.73 11.05 -4.99
CA LEU A 136 5.71 9.99 -5.05
C LEU A 136 4.81 10.00 -3.80
N SER A 137 5.41 10.15 -2.62
CA SER A 137 4.72 10.27 -1.34
C SER A 137 3.80 11.50 -1.30
N ALA A 138 4.26 12.64 -1.81
CA ALA A 138 3.48 13.87 -1.90
C ALA A 138 2.28 13.70 -2.85
N ILE A 139 2.44 13.01 -3.98
CA ILE A 139 1.32 12.67 -4.89
C ILE A 139 0.28 11.82 -4.14
N GLY A 140 0.72 10.77 -3.44
CA GLY A 140 -0.15 9.94 -2.61
C GLY A 140 -0.91 10.75 -1.55
N PHE A 141 -0.22 11.67 -0.87
CA PHE A 141 -0.80 12.55 0.14
C PHE A 141 -1.89 13.47 -0.44
N VAL A 142 -1.62 14.11 -1.58
CA VAL A 142 -2.60 14.98 -2.25
C VAL A 142 -3.85 14.21 -2.68
N ILE A 143 -3.68 12.98 -3.18
CA ILE A 143 -4.81 12.11 -3.56
C ILE A 143 -5.66 11.76 -2.34
N SER A 144 -5.03 11.39 -1.21
CA SER A 144 -5.76 11.07 0.03
C SER A 144 -6.56 12.27 0.52
N ARG A 145 -5.93 13.45 0.60
CA ARG A 145 -6.57 14.67 1.12
C ARG A 145 -7.78 15.09 0.29
N ARG A 146 -7.72 14.93 -1.03
CA ARG A 146 -8.86 15.23 -1.92
C ARG A 146 -10.03 14.27 -1.71
N ALA A 147 -9.74 13.00 -1.41
CA ALA A 147 -10.77 12.01 -1.13
C ALA A 147 -11.47 12.27 0.21
N ASP A 148 -10.74 12.78 1.20
CA ASP A 148 -11.30 13.13 2.51
C ASP A 148 -12.21 14.36 2.41
N ALA A 149 -11.77 15.40 1.69
CA ALA A 149 -12.55 16.63 1.51
C ALA A 149 -13.91 16.42 0.81
N GLY A 150 -14.01 15.45 -0.11
CA GLY A 150 -15.27 15.15 -0.78
C GLY A 150 -16.31 14.45 0.12
N ASN A 151 -15.88 13.77 1.18
CA ASN A 151 -16.82 13.09 2.08
C ASN A 151 -17.44 14.05 3.12
N GLU A 152 -16.76 15.15 3.43
CA GLU A 152 -17.26 16.18 4.35
C GLU A 152 -18.46 16.93 3.73
N THR A 153 -18.37 17.28 2.44
CA THR A 153 -19.47 17.97 1.74
C THR A 153 -20.73 17.13 1.64
N ASP A 154 -20.59 15.83 1.36
CA ASP A 154 -21.73 14.91 1.27
C ASP A 154 -22.44 14.73 2.63
N SER A 155 -21.70 14.90 3.73
CA SER A 155 -22.24 14.80 5.09
C SER A 155 -23.00 16.05 5.51
N GLU A 156 -22.59 17.22 5.03
CA GLU A 156 -23.24 18.51 5.31
C GLU A 156 -24.58 18.61 4.56
N ASP A 157 -24.61 18.22 3.29
CA ASP A 157 -25.84 18.20 2.49
C ASP A 157 -26.88 17.20 3.02
N ALA A 158 -26.43 16.06 3.58
CA ALA A 158 -27.33 15.07 4.18
C ALA A 158 -27.93 15.51 5.53
N ALA A 159 -27.36 16.55 6.17
CA ALA A 159 -27.77 17.01 7.49
C ALA A 159 -28.77 18.18 7.47
N VAL A 160 -29.17 18.67 6.29
CA VAL A 160 -30.19 19.71 6.16
C VAL A 160 -31.57 19.04 6.02
N PRO A 161 -32.37 18.90 7.10
CA PRO A 161 -33.74 18.43 6.97
C PRO A 161 -34.54 19.46 6.19
N GLU A 162 -35.17 19.04 5.08
CA GLU A 162 -36.15 19.88 4.37
C GLU A 162 -37.29 20.22 5.33
N GLY A 163 -37.33 21.47 5.76
CA GLY A 163 -38.37 22.08 6.59
C GLY A 163 -39.23 23.02 5.78
#